data_AF-A0A518AH84-F1
#
_entry.id   AF-A0A518AH84-F1
#
_cell.length_a   1.000
_cell.length_b   1.000
_cell.length_c   1.000
_cell.angle_alpha   90.00
_cell.angle_beta   90.00
_cell.angle_gamma   90.00
#
_symmetry.space_group_name_H-M   'P 1'
#
loop_
_entity.id
_entity.type
_entity.pdbx_description
1 polymer ?
#
loop_
_entity_poly.entity_id
_entity_poly.type
_entity_poly.pdbx_seq_one_letter_code
_entity_poly.pdbx_strand_id
1 'polypeptide(L)'
;MLQGPATRLYSDGNHGMNRSLLLLFAELLVALTICGNPCVAGLSWSQEWSWSTVSENDQYILVSLLPSSVEEQIEFINNSSWEDEAERMATVAEMRRLEATYSVSGVYRNDGSTTPLWTLSQFVSLAKVSPDGNRVIQVSAYSDIGCPTIYIHDATGCVGSISDFSVAALPALACDRILGNQGLYIDDWAIDPNDPSWTYMTISWADGAESTVRLDDLSVVRSNTTRYAMLSVLSNPKGIAALIVFLAMVCFLVWGCLHLVMRSKHRRDA
;
A
#
# COMPACT_ATOMS: atom_id res chain seq x y z
N MET A 1 -2.15 22.52 80.93
CA MET A 1 -3.16 23.23 80.11
C MET A 1 -2.82 22.99 78.65
N LEU A 2 -3.83 22.63 77.87
CA LEU A 2 -3.77 21.99 76.55
C LEU A 2 -3.25 22.90 75.43
N GLN A 3 -2.32 22.41 74.62
CA GLN A 3 -2.15 22.81 73.21
C GLN A 3 -1.84 21.57 72.39
N GLY A 4 -2.81 21.13 71.58
CA GLY A 4 -2.69 19.99 70.68
C GLY A 4 -2.17 20.41 69.30
N PRO A 5 -1.55 19.48 68.54
CA PRO A 5 -1.06 19.75 67.20
C PRO A 5 -2.22 19.75 66.19
N ALA A 6 -2.34 20.85 65.45
CA ALA A 6 -3.28 20.99 64.34
C ALA A 6 -2.85 20.12 63.15
N THR A 7 -3.55 19.02 62.94
CA THR A 7 -3.43 18.19 61.73
C THR A 7 -4.13 18.89 60.57
N ARG A 8 -3.36 19.48 59.65
CA ARG A 8 -3.89 19.95 58.35
C ARG A 8 -4.19 18.73 57.49
N LEU A 9 -5.47 18.36 57.39
CA LEU A 9 -5.98 17.46 56.35
C LEU A 9 -5.89 18.20 55.01
N TYR A 10 -4.85 17.89 54.23
CA TYR A 10 -4.80 18.22 52.80
C TYR A 10 -5.76 17.25 52.11
N SER A 11 -6.98 17.73 51.85
CA SER A 11 -7.97 17.03 51.04
C SER A 11 -7.44 16.97 49.61
N ASP A 12 -7.02 15.78 49.17
CA ASP A 12 -6.69 15.46 47.77
C ASP A 12 -7.90 15.74 46.88
N GLY A 13 -7.94 16.98 46.39
CA GLY A 13 -8.93 17.49 45.47
C GLY A 13 -8.73 16.89 44.09
N ASN A 14 -9.36 15.75 43.85
CA ASN A 14 -10.14 15.49 42.64
C ASN A 14 -9.48 15.88 41.30
N HIS A 15 -8.31 15.30 41.01
CA HIS A 15 -7.73 15.27 39.65
C HIS A 15 -8.00 13.96 38.90
N GLY A 16 -8.98 13.18 39.38
CA GLY A 16 -9.46 11.96 38.73
C GLY A 16 -10.29 12.24 37.50
N MET A 17 -9.76 13.01 36.53
CA MET A 17 -10.28 12.94 35.17
C MET A 17 -9.84 11.59 34.60
N ASN A 18 -10.69 10.61 34.90
CA ASN A 18 -10.78 9.23 34.46
C ASN A 18 -9.73 8.78 33.44
N ARG A 19 -8.66 8.13 33.92
CA ARG A 19 -7.78 7.27 33.10
C ARG A 19 -8.58 6.37 32.15
N SER A 20 -9.74 5.87 32.59
CA SER A 20 -10.66 5.06 31.79
C SER A 20 -11.21 5.79 30.57
N LEU A 21 -11.44 7.10 30.65
CA LEU A 21 -11.96 7.91 29.54
C LEU A 21 -10.85 8.24 28.54
N LEU A 22 -9.62 8.39 29.03
CA LEU A 22 -8.42 8.57 28.20
C LEU A 22 -8.06 7.28 27.46
N LEU A 23 -8.21 6.12 28.12
CA LEU A 23 -8.03 4.80 27.50
C LEU A 23 -9.12 4.51 26.46
N LEU A 24 -10.39 4.77 26.76
CA LEU A 24 -11.48 4.64 25.78
C LEU A 24 -11.28 5.55 24.56
N PHE A 25 -10.78 6.77 24.77
CA PHE A 25 -10.48 7.69 23.66
C PHE A 25 -9.30 7.20 22.83
N ALA A 26 -8.25 6.66 23.47
CA ALA A 26 -7.11 6.07 22.79
C ALA A 26 -7.50 4.82 21.99
N GLU A 27 -8.30 3.91 22.57
CA GLU A 27 -8.81 2.71 21.91
C GLU A 27 -9.74 3.08 20.74
N LEU A 28 -10.60 4.08 20.91
CA LEU A 28 -11.46 4.58 19.83
C LEU A 28 -10.64 5.21 18.69
N LEU A 29 -9.58 5.96 19.00
CA LEU A 29 -8.67 6.52 17.98
C LEU A 29 -7.88 5.42 17.26
N VAL A 30 -7.45 4.37 17.95
CA VAL A 30 -6.78 3.21 17.33
C VAL A 30 -7.78 2.44 16.46
N ALA A 31 -8.98 2.16 16.95
CA ALA A 31 -10.03 1.49 16.19
C ALA A 31 -10.47 2.32 14.96
N LEU A 32 -10.57 3.65 15.09
CA LEU A 32 -10.85 4.55 13.96
C LEU A 32 -9.68 4.63 12.97
N THR A 33 -8.42 4.52 13.43
CA THR A 33 -7.27 4.44 12.53
C THR A 33 -7.26 3.11 11.76
N ILE A 34 -7.66 2.01 12.39
CA ILE A 34 -7.70 0.68 11.76
C ILE A 34 -8.91 0.53 10.84
N CYS A 35 -10.10 0.95 11.27
CA CYS A 35 -11.34 0.84 10.50
C CYS A 35 -11.57 1.99 9.50
N GLY A 36 -10.89 3.12 9.70
CA GLY A 36 -11.00 4.34 8.91
C GLY A 36 -9.81 4.61 8.00
N ASN A 37 -8.95 3.62 7.77
CA ASN A 37 -8.18 3.53 6.53
C ASN A 37 -9.02 2.74 5.52
N PRO A 38 -10.01 3.36 4.84
CA PRO A 38 -10.40 2.78 3.57
C PRO A 38 -9.12 2.67 2.75
N CYS A 39 -8.95 1.57 2.04
CA CYS A 39 -7.92 1.40 1.03
C CYS A 39 -8.23 2.40 -0.09
N VAL A 40 -8.02 3.69 0.16
CA VAL A 40 -8.40 4.73 -0.78
C VAL A 40 -7.31 4.83 -1.82
N ALA A 41 -7.59 4.13 -2.91
CA ALA A 41 -7.40 4.55 -4.28
C ALA A 41 -6.69 5.91 -4.43
N GLY A 42 -5.37 5.83 -4.44
CA GLY A 42 -4.45 6.82 -4.98
C GLY A 42 -3.29 6.12 -5.71
N LEU A 43 -3.50 4.87 -6.14
CA LEU A 43 -2.60 4.17 -7.03
C LEU A 43 -2.95 4.59 -8.47
N SER A 44 -2.53 5.78 -8.90
CA SER A 44 -2.21 5.92 -10.34
C SER A 44 -0.93 5.12 -10.58
N TRP A 45 -0.53 4.90 -11.82
CA TRP A 45 0.66 4.12 -12.20
C TRP A 45 0.47 2.60 -12.18
N SER A 46 -0.57 2.10 -12.87
CA SER A 46 -0.21 1.04 -13.81
C SER A 46 0.79 1.64 -14.79
N GLN A 47 1.91 0.96 -15.09
CA GLN A 47 2.64 1.32 -16.29
C GLN A 47 1.63 1.19 -17.45
N GLU A 48 1.31 2.30 -18.12
CA GLU A 48 0.33 2.33 -19.22
C GLU A 48 1.03 2.18 -20.58
N TRP A 49 2.24 1.61 -20.56
CA TRP A 49 3.09 1.39 -21.71
C TRP A 49 3.72 0.00 -21.67
N SER A 50 4.09 -0.52 -22.83
CA SER A 50 4.81 -1.77 -22.99
C SER A 50 6.17 -1.68 -22.29
N TRP A 51 6.52 -2.69 -21.50
CA TRP A 51 7.73 -2.70 -20.69
C TRP A 51 8.34 -4.09 -20.60
N SER A 52 9.58 -4.14 -20.10
CA SER A 52 10.26 -5.41 -19.82
C SER A 52 11.07 -5.36 -18.53
N THR A 53 11.29 -6.53 -17.94
CA THR A 53 12.23 -6.69 -16.81
C THR A 53 12.99 -7.99 -16.96
N VAL A 54 14.19 -8.03 -16.40
CA VAL A 54 15.11 -9.16 -16.47
C VAL A 54 15.10 -9.89 -15.13
N SER A 55 15.15 -11.22 -15.16
CA SER A 55 15.32 -12.07 -13.97
C SER A 55 16.63 -11.77 -13.25
N GLU A 56 16.70 -12.02 -11.95
CA GLU A 56 17.88 -11.73 -11.13
C GLU A 56 19.17 -12.43 -11.59
N ASN A 57 19.06 -13.60 -12.21
CA ASN A 57 20.20 -14.34 -12.77
C ASN A 57 20.49 -14.03 -14.25
N ASP A 58 19.85 -13.00 -14.81
CA ASP A 58 20.03 -12.52 -16.18
C ASP A 58 19.70 -13.57 -17.27
N GLN A 59 19.02 -14.68 -16.93
CA GLN A 59 18.70 -15.76 -17.88
C GLN A 59 17.37 -15.56 -18.61
N TYR A 60 16.45 -14.77 -18.05
CA TYR A 60 15.10 -14.61 -18.55
C TYR A 60 14.69 -13.14 -18.61
N ILE A 61 13.85 -12.80 -19.58
CA ILE A 61 13.21 -11.49 -19.71
C ILE A 61 11.70 -11.68 -19.72
N LEU A 62 11.01 -10.96 -18.85
CA LEU A 62 9.58 -10.80 -18.87
C LEU A 62 9.24 -9.59 -19.74
N VAL A 63 8.39 -9.78 -20.74
CA VAL A 63 7.89 -8.72 -21.62
C VAL A 63 6.39 -8.60 -21.42
N SER A 64 5.93 -7.37 -21.14
CA SER A 64 4.53 -7.02 -21.02
C SER A 64 4.19 -6.01 -22.11
N LEU A 65 3.43 -6.44 -23.12
CA LEU A 65 2.95 -5.59 -24.20
C LEU A 65 1.52 -5.13 -23.91
N LEU A 66 1.21 -3.86 -24.13
CA LEU A 66 -0.18 -3.42 -24.13
C LEU A 66 -0.91 -3.86 -25.40
N PRO A 67 -2.25 -4.02 -25.33
CA PRO A 67 -3.07 -4.23 -26.51
C PRO A 67 -3.17 -3.01 -27.45
N SER A 68 -2.87 -1.80 -26.97
CA SER A 68 -2.84 -0.57 -27.78
C SER A 68 -1.56 -0.50 -28.61
N SER A 69 -1.60 0.27 -29.71
CA SER A 69 -0.40 0.50 -30.53
C SER A 69 0.67 1.30 -29.78
N VAL A 70 1.95 1.07 -30.11
CA VAL A 70 3.05 1.91 -29.59
C VAL A 70 2.82 3.40 -29.83
N GLU A 71 2.20 3.81 -30.93
CA GLU A 71 1.89 5.21 -31.21
C GLU A 71 0.89 5.81 -30.20
N GLU A 72 -0.17 5.07 -29.85
CA GLU A 72 -1.15 5.49 -28.84
C GLU A 72 -0.50 5.59 -27.45
N GLN A 73 0.38 4.64 -27.10
CA GLN A 73 1.13 4.67 -25.84
C GLN A 73 2.09 5.87 -25.79
N ILE A 74 2.75 6.19 -26.91
CA ILE A 74 3.62 7.37 -27.02
C ILE A 74 2.82 8.66 -26.86
N GLU A 75 1.62 8.75 -27.45
CA GLU A 75 0.74 9.91 -27.27
C GLU A 75 0.37 10.09 -25.79
N PHE A 76 0.02 9.01 -25.10
CA PHE A 76 -0.24 9.03 -23.67
C PHE A 76 0.97 9.54 -22.87
N ILE A 77 2.17 9.03 -23.16
CA ILE A 77 3.42 9.47 -22.51
C ILE A 77 3.71 10.95 -22.80
N ASN A 78 3.52 11.42 -24.03
CA ASN A 78 3.73 12.82 -24.41
C ASN A 78 2.75 13.77 -23.71
N ASN A 79 1.54 13.30 -23.39
CA ASN A 79 0.52 14.06 -22.68
C ASN A 79 0.67 13.96 -21.14
N SER A 80 1.56 13.11 -20.65
CA SER A 80 1.85 12.95 -19.23
C SER A 80 2.89 13.96 -18.75
N SER A 81 2.81 14.39 -17.49
CA SER A 81 3.79 15.30 -16.90
C SER A 81 5.06 14.54 -16.49
N TRP A 82 6.01 14.42 -17.40
CA TRP A 82 7.35 13.91 -17.12
C TRP A 82 8.26 15.05 -16.72
N GLU A 83 9.03 14.88 -15.63
CA GLU A 83 10.01 15.87 -15.19
C GLU A 83 11.31 15.77 -15.99
N ASP A 84 11.69 14.56 -16.41
CA ASP A 84 12.91 14.28 -17.18
C ASP A 84 12.58 13.85 -18.62
N GLU A 85 12.91 14.72 -19.56
CA GLU A 85 12.74 14.49 -20.99
C GLU A 85 13.62 13.35 -21.52
N ALA A 86 14.82 13.16 -20.96
CA ALA A 86 15.73 12.09 -21.39
C ALA A 86 15.19 10.72 -20.97
N GLU A 87 14.65 10.61 -19.75
CA GLU A 87 13.97 9.40 -19.26
C GLU A 87 12.73 9.08 -20.11
N ARG A 88 11.93 10.10 -20.43
CA ARG A 88 10.76 9.96 -21.30
C ARG A 88 11.15 9.41 -22.68
N MET A 89 12.20 9.97 -23.29
CA MET A 89 12.67 9.52 -24.61
C MET A 89 13.28 8.11 -24.58
N ALA A 90 13.95 7.73 -23.48
CA ALA A 90 14.45 6.37 -23.28
C ALA A 90 13.30 5.36 -23.17
N THR A 91 12.23 5.72 -22.45
CA THR A 91 11.00 4.91 -22.35
C THR A 91 10.34 4.72 -23.72
N VAL A 92 10.25 5.80 -24.52
CA VAL A 92 9.74 5.73 -25.90
C VAL A 92 10.57 4.81 -26.80
N ALA A 93 11.90 4.89 -26.69
CA ALA A 93 12.79 4.02 -27.45
C ALA A 93 12.61 2.55 -27.05
N GLU A 94 12.45 2.27 -25.76
CA GLU A 94 12.24 0.92 -25.23
C GLU A 94 10.90 0.33 -25.69
N MET A 95 9.79 1.06 -25.60
CA MET A 95 8.49 0.58 -26.10
C MET A 95 8.56 0.16 -27.57
N ARG A 96 9.16 1.01 -28.42
CA ARG A 96 9.34 0.72 -29.85
C ARG A 96 10.19 -0.51 -30.07
N ARG A 97 11.26 -0.68 -29.28
CA ARG A 97 12.13 -1.85 -29.36
C ARG A 97 11.35 -3.11 -28.98
N LEU A 98 10.57 -3.08 -27.91
CA LEU A 98 9.80 -4.24 -27.44
C LEU A 98 8.76 -4.67 -28.46
N GLU A 99 7.94 -3.75 -28.97
CA GLU A 99 6.89 -4.09 -29.96
C GLU A 99 7.44 -4.45 -31.34
N ALA A 100 8.66 -4.00 -31.68
CA ALA A 100 9.35 -4.47 -32.88
C ALA A 100 9.94 -5.88 -32.73
N THR A 101 10.24 -6.30 -31.49
CA THR A 101 10.97 -7.55 -31.19
C THR A 101 10.01 -8.69 -30.81
N TYR A 102 8.98 -8.38 -30.03
CA TYR A 102 8.08 -9.36 -29.41
C TYR A 102 6.66 -9.13 -29.90
N SER A 103 5.95 -10.22 -30.19
CA SER A 103 4.57 -10.19 -30.70
C SER A 103 3.51 -10.46 -29.63
N VAL A 104 3.91 -10.95 -28.46
CA VAL A 104 3.01 -11.33 -27.36
C VAL A 104 3.66 -11.03 -26.02
N SER A 105 2.86 -10.84 -24.97
CA SER A 105 3.36 -10.77 -23.59
C SER A 105 3.76 -12.16 -23.11
N GLY A 106 4.85 -12.26 -22.36
CA GLY A 106 5.34 -13.55 -21.88
C GLY A 106 6.75 -13.52 -21.31
N VAL A 107 7.23 -14.71 -20.94
CA VAL A 107 8.61 -14.92 -20.49
C VAL A 107 9.44 -15.47 -21.65
N TYR A 108 10.61 -14.88 -21.86
CA TYR A 108 11.55 -15.23 -22.90
C TYR A 108 12.90 -15.56 -22.28
N ARG A 109 13.75 -16.27 -23.04
CA ARG A 109 15.16 -16.36 -22.70
C ARG A 109 15.84 -15.02 -22.98
N ASN A 110 16.75 -14.62 -22.10
CA ASN A 110 17.57 -13.43 -22.30
C ASN A 110 18.81 -13.73 -23.18
N ASP A 111 18.59 -14.44 -24.29
CA ASP A 111 19.61 -14.82 -25.28
C ASP A 111 19.32 -14.24 -26.67
N GLY A 112 18.33 -13.35 -26.76
CA GLY A 112 17.84 -12.75 -28.01
C GLY A 112 16.73 -13.56 -28.69
N SER A 113 16.30 -14.69 -28.12
CA SER A 113 15.15 -15.45 -28.62
C SER A 113 13.86 -14.63 -28.52
N THR A 114 13.08 -14.62 -29.61
CA THR A 114 11.73 -14.05 -29.66
C THR A 114 10.64 -15.11 -29.54
N THR A 115 11.01 -16.36 -29.23
CA THR A 115 10.07 -17.43 -28.92
C THR A 115 9.79 -17.43 -27.41
N PRO A 116 8.54 -17.21 -26.98
CA PRO A 116 8.22 -17.22 -25.55
C PRO A 116 8.36 -18.65 -25.00
N LEU A 117 8.88 -18.77 -23.79
CA LEU A 117 8.79 -20.00 -23.00
C LEU A 117 7.34 -20.29 -22.64
N TRP A 118 6.60 -19.24 -22.28
CA TRP A 118 5.16 -19.25 -22.09
C TRP A 118 4.63 -17.80 -22.14
N THR A 119 3.33 -17.67 -22.40
CA THR A 119 2.69 -16.38 -22.64
C THR A 119 1.82 -15.94 -21.46
N LEU A 120 1.61 -14.64 -21.36
CA LEU A 120 0.68 -14.04 -20.42
C LEU A 120 -0.58 -13.59 -21.18
N SER A 121 -1.74 -14.00 -20.69
CA SER A 121 -3.03 -13.68 -21.32
C SER A 121 -3.50 -12.25 -21.06
N GLN A 122 -2.88 -11.56 -20.10
CA GLN A 122 -3.27 -10.22 -19.66
C GLN A 122 -2.05 -9.32 -19.54
N PHE A 123 -2.28 -8.03 -19.72
CA PHE A 123 -1.28 -7.01 -19.42
C PHE A 123 -0.93 -7.03 -17.93
N VAL A 124 0.36 -6.87 -17.63
CA VAL A 124 0.91 -6.87 -16.28
C VAL A 124 1.49 -5.49 -16.01
N SER A 125 1.02 -4.80 -14.97
CA SER A 125 1.48 -3.45 -14.64
C SER A 125 2.80 -3.42 -13.87
N LEU A 126 3.00 -4.39 -12.98
CA LEU A 126 4.19 -4.56 -12.16
C LEU A 126 4.40 -6.04 -11.96
N ALA A 127 5.56 -6.56 -12.34
CA ALA A 127 5.85 -7.97 -12.15
C ALA A 127 7.35 -8.28 -12.10
N LYS A 128 7.66 -9.46 -11.56
CA LYS A 128 8.99 -10.06 -11.52
C LYS A 128 8.92 -11.49 -12.03
N VAL A 129 9.93 -11.90 -12.79
CA VAL A 129 10.12 -13.29 -13.23
C VAL A 129 11.09 -14.00 -12.29
N SER A 130 10.77 -15.25 -11.95
CA SER A 130 11.61 -16.09 -11.10
C SER A 130 12.96 -16.40 -11.77
N PRO A 131 14.02 -16.68 -11.00
CA PRO A 131 15.32 -17.07 -11.56
C PRO A 131 15.26 -18.35 -12.42
N ASP A 132 14.28 -19.23 -12.24
CA ASP A 132 14.11 -20.42 -13.08
C ASP A 132 13.26 -20.17 -14.35
N GLY A 133 12.68 -18.97 -14.50
CA GLY A 133 11.85 -18.57 -15.64
C GLY A 133 10.47 -19.23 -15.68
N ASN A 134 10.11 -20.05 -14.69
CA ASN A 134 8.85 -20.80 -14.68
C ASN A 134 7.72 -20.05 -14.00
N ARG A 135 8.01 -18.95 -13.30
CA ARG A 135 7.02 -18.21 -12.50
C ARG A 135 7.13 -16.71 -12.71
N VAL A 136 5.99 -16.04 -12.64
CA VAL A 136 5.91 -14.57 -12.60
C VAL A 136 5.05 -14.16 -11.42
N ILE A 137 5.55 -13.21 -10.64
CA ILE A 137 4.80 -12.57 -9.57
C ILE A 137 4.33 -11.24 -10.13
N GLN A 138 3.02 -11.11 -10.31
CA GLN A 138 2.35 -9.90 -10.73
C GLN A 138 1.78 -9.19 -9.50
N VAL A 139 1.95 -7.88 -9.42
CA VAL A 139 1.22 -7.04 -8.47
C VAL A 139 0.21 -6.22 -9.27
N SER A 140 -1.08 -6.46 -9.03
CA SER A 140 -2.15 -5.64 -9.60
C SER A 140 -2.50 -4.50 -8.66
N ALA A 141 -2.51 -3.29 -9.21
CA ALA A 141 -3.01 -2.09 -8.55
C ALA A 141 -4.55 -1.96 -8.60
N TYR A 142 -5.23 -2.77 -9.43
CA TYR A 142 -6.66 -2.66 -9.71
C TYR A 142 -7.42 -3.91 -9.27
N SER A 143 -7.59 -4.10 -7.96
CA SER A 143 -8.81 -4.79 -7.53
C SER A 143 -9.92 -3.74 -7.36
N ASP A 144 -11.16 -4.08 -7.68
CA ASP A 144 -12.35 -3.21 -7.51
C ASP A 144 -12.53 -2.71 -6.06
N ILE A 145 -11.72 -3.24 -5.13
CA ILE A 145 -11.77 -3.04 -3.68
C ILE A 145 -10.62 -2.12 -3.21
N GLY A 146 -9.72 -1.69 -4.11
CA GLY A 146 -8.62 -0.78 -3.78
C GLY A 146 -7.47 -1.43 -2.98
N CYS A 147 -7.48 -2.75 -2.83
CA CYS A 147 -6.40 -3.52 -2.24
C CYS A 147 -5.48 -4.06 -3.34
N PRO A 148 -4.15 -3.91 -3.25
CA PRO A 148 -3.26 -4.58 -4.16
C PRO A 148 -3.48 -6.10 -4.08
N THR A 149 -3.45 -6.77 -5.22
CA THR A 149 -3.51 -8.24 -5.29
C THR A 149 -2.24 -8.75 -5.92
N ILE A 150 -1.57 -9.68 -5.25
CA ILE A 150 -0.42 -10.38 -5.82
C ILE A 150 -0.96 -11.61 -6.54
N TYR A 151 -0.64 -11.75 -7.82
CA TYR A 151 -0.93 -12.93 -8.62
C TYR A 151 0.36 -13.68 -8.88
N ILE A 152 0.28 -15.00 -8.87
CA ILE A 152 1.40 -15.87 -9.23
C ILE A 152 0.99 -16.63 -10.47
N HIS A 153 1.81 -16.50 -11.49
CA HIS A 153 1.62 -17.11 -12.79
C HIS A 153 2.68 -18.15 -13.03
N ASP A 154 2.33 -19.21 -13.75
CA ASP A 154 3.23 -20.12 -14.42
C ASP A 154 2.79 -20.35 -15.87
N ALA A 155 3.42 -21.31 -16.55
CA ALA A 155 3.10 -21.64 -17.94
C ALA A 155 1.64 -22.10 -18.18
N THR A 156 0.89 -22.45 -17.13
CA THR A 156 -0.52 -22.85 -17.20
C THR A 156 -1.49 -21.69 -16.95
N GLY A 157 -0.98 -20.52 -16.52
CA GLY A 157 -1.77 -19.33 -16.21
C GLY A 157 -1.62 -18.89 -14.75
N CYS A 158 -2.65 -18.28 -14.18
CA CYS A 158 -2.66 -17.87 -12.77
C CYS A 158 -2.84 -19.09 -11.86
N VAL A 159 -1.83 -19.42 -11.05
CA VAL A 159 -1.84 -20.57 -10.14
C VAL A 159 -2.14 -20.20 -8.70
N GLY A 160 -2.08 -18.91 -8.35
CA GLY A 160 -2.41 -18.43 -7.02
C GLY A 160 -2.59 -16.92 -6.98
N SER A 161 -3.31 -16.44 -5.97
CA SER A 161 -3.42 -15.02 -5.67
C SER A 161 -3.47 -14.77 -4.17
N ILE A 162 -3.00 -13.59 -3.78
CA ILE A 162 -3.06 -13.06 -2.42
C ILE A 162 -3.77 -11.71 -2.51
N SER A 163 -5.01 -11.64 -2.05
CA SER A 163 -5.81 -10.42 -1.98
C SER A 163 -5.88 -9.87 -0.55
N ASP A 164 -6.41 -8.66 -0.41
CA ASP A 164 -6.84 -8.06 0.86
C ASP A 164 -5.74 -7.86 1.91
N PHE A 165 -4.48 -7.75 1.48
CA PHE A 165 -3.44 -7.30 2.40
C PHE A 165 -3.44 -5.77 2.45
N SER A 166 -3.68 -5.22 3.64
CA SER A 166 -3.30 -3.85 3.92
C SER A 166 -1.77 -3.78 3.93
N VAL A 167 -1.18 -2.77 3.31
CA VAL A 167 0.27 -2.50 3.44
C VAL A 167 0.67 -2.36 4.93
N ALA A 168 -0.26 -1.92 5.79
CA ALA A 168 -0.07 -1.86 7.23
C ALA A 168 -0.24 -3.22 7.96
N ALA A 169 -0.84 -4.23 7.31
CA ALA A 169 -1.02 -5.59 7.83
C ALA A 169 0.05 -6.58 7.32
N LEU A 170 0.78 -6.25 6.26
CA LEU A 170 1.95 -7.00 5.78
C LEU A 170 2.97 -7.36 6.88
N PRO A 171 3.24 -6.49 7.87
CA PRO A 171 4.08 -6.84 9.02
C PRO A 171 3.65 -8.06 9.81
N ALA A 172 2.34 -8.23 9.94
CA ALA A 172 1.74 -9.34 10.68
C ALA A 172 1.56 -10.59 9.80
N LEU A 173 1.59 -10.44 8.48
CA LEU A 173 1.46 -11.54 7.50
C LEU A 173 2.81 -12.20 7.18
N ALA A 174 3.93 -11.55 7.50
CA ALA A 174 5.30 -12.04 7.25
C ALA A 174 5.70 -13.31 8.01
N CYS A 175 4.82 -13.87 8.86
CA CYS A 175 5.17 -15.04 9.68
C CYS A 175 4.29 -16.27 9.48
N ASP A 176 3.29 -16.27 8.58
CA ASP A 176 2.48 -17.47 8.38
C ASP A 176 2.06 -17.71 6.93
N ARG A 177 2.91 -18.47 6.23
CA ARG A 177 2.55 -19.61 5.38
C ARG A 177 1.32 -19.43 4.47
N ILE A 178 1.38 -18.47 3.54
CA ILE A 178 0.24 -18.25 2.62
C ILE A 178 0.22 -19.26 1.45
N LEU A 179 1.36 -19.88 1.08
CA LEU A 179 1.42 -20.74 -0.14
C LEU A 179 2.31 -22.00 -0.02
N GLY A 180 2.34 -22.64 1.16
CA GLY A 180 3.20 -23.81 1.40
C GLY A 180 3.06 -24.98 0.40
N ASN A 181 1.93 -25.09 -0.32
CA ASN A 181 1.75 -26.11 -1.37
C ASN A 181 2.34 -25.71 -2.74
N GLN A 182 2.65 -24.43 -2.95
CA GLN A 182 3.25 -23.93 -4.20
C GLN A 182 4.72 -23.59 -4.06
N GLY A 183 5.25 -23.67 -2.84
CA GLY A 183 6.66 -23.39 -2.61
C GLY A 183 7.00 -21.93 -2.86
N LEU A 184 6.15 -21.04 -2.35
CA LEU A 184 6.40 -19.62 -2.26
C LEU A 184 6.23 -19.19 -0.80
N TYR A 185 7.21 -18.48 -0.30
CA TYR A 185 7.25 -17.92 1.04
C TYR A 185 7.49 -16.41 0.89
N ILE A 186 6.83 -15.60 1.72
CA ILE A 186 7.17 -14.19 1.85
C ILE A 186 8.01 -14.15 3.13
N ASP A 187 9.32 -14.07 2.97
CA ASP A 187 10.26 -14.35 4.06
C ASP A 187 10.54 -13.11 4.90
N ASP A 188 10.58 -11.94 4.27
CA ASP A 188 10.80 -10.68 4.98
C ASP A 188 10.14 -9.51 4.27
N TRP A 189 9.84 -8.49 5.04
CA TRP A 189 9.45 -7.18 4.56
C TRP A 189 10.22 -6.16 5.40
N ALA A 190 11.01 -5.33 4.73
CA ALA A 190 11.83 -4.34 5.40
C ALA A 190 11.58 -2.97 4.79
N ILE A 191 11.41 -1.98 5.66
CA ILE A 191 11.62 -0.59 5.28
C ILE A 191 13.13 -0.39 5.16
N ASP A 192 13.61 0.20 4.06
CA ASP A 192 15.05 0.44 3.94
C ASP A 192 15.52 1.30 5.12
N PRO A 193 16.48 0.84 5.92
CA PRO A 193 16.95 1.60 7.07
C PRO A 193 17.63 2.92 6.66
N ASN A 194 18.09 3.03 5.41
CA ASN A 194 18.72 4.23 4.86
C ASN A 194 17.72 5.14 4.13
N ASP A 195 16.57 4.62 3.71
CA ASP A 195 15.49 5.39 3.11
C ASP A 195 14.10 4.87 3.52
N PRO A 196 13.44 5.49 4.52
CA PRO A 196 12.17 5.01 5.04
C PRO A 196 10.98 5.19 4.07
N SER A 197 11.20 5.76 2.89
CA SER A 197 10.24 5.75 1.79
C SER A 197 10.22 4.43 1.03
N TRP A 198 11.22 3.58 1.21
CA TRP A 198 11.38 2.32 0.50
C TRP A 198 10.82 1.17 1.33
N THR A 199 10.14 0.23 0.66
CA THR A 199 9.72 -1.03 1.28
C THR A 199 10.12 -2.15 0.34
N TYR A 200 10.80 -3.16 0.85
CA TYR A 200 11.11 -4.37 0.10
C TYR A 200 10.24 -5.51 0.57
N MET A 201 9.90 -6.39 -0.35
CA MET A 201 9.32 -7.69 -0.08
C MET A 201 10.30 -8.75 -0.56
N THR A 202 10.81 -9.57 0.35
CA THR A 202 11.65 -10.72 -0.01
C THR A 202 10.75 -11.94 -0.17
N ILE A 203 10.87 -12.58 -1.33
CA ILE A 203 10.06 -13.71 -1.72
C ILE A 203 10.96 -14.94 -1.85
N SER A 204 10.72 -15.84 -0.91
CA SER A 204 11.25 -17.20 -0.75
C SER A 204 10.73 -18.18 -1.79
N TRP A 205 11.53 -18.73 -2.71
CA TRP A 205 11.10 -19.82 -3.58
C TRP A 205 11.39 -21.20 -2.94
N ALA A 206 10.63 -22.24 -3.32
CA ALA A 206 10.79 -23.60 -2.75
C ALA A 206 12.14 -24.25 -3.03
N ASP A 207 12.81 -23.84 -4.09
CA ASP A 207 14.17 -24.25 -4.44
C ASP A 207 15.24 -23.53 -3.61
N GLY A 208 14.83 -22.61 -2.72
CA GLY A 208 15.71 -21.80 -1.88
C GLY A 208 16.25 -20.56 -2.58
N ALA A 209 15.84 -20.26 -3.82
CA ALA A 209 16.11 -18.95 -4.40
C ALA A 209 15.34 -17.88 -3.62
N GLU A 210 15.92 -16.70 -3.46
CA GLU A 210 15.26 -15.53 -2.88
C GLU A 210 15.17 -14.45 -3.94
N SER A 211 14.01 -13.79 -4.07
CA SER A 211 13.87 -12.62 -4.93
C SER A 211 13.40 -11.43 -4.12
N THR A 212 14.08 -10.30 -4.27
CA THR A 212 13.73 -9.06 -3.55
C THR A 212 12.95 -8.13 -4.47
N VAL A 213 11.68 -7.92 -4.16
CA VAL A 213 10.82 -6.98 -4.86
C VAL A 213 10.86 -5.65 -4.12
N ARG A 214 11.49 -4.66 -4.73
CA ARG A 214 11.42 -3.26 -4.28
C ARG A 214 10.02 -2.72 -4.60
N LEU A 215 9.28 -2.32 -3.57
CA LEU A 215 7.92 -1.78 -3.67
C LEU A 215 7.91 -0.25 -3.88
N ASP A 216 9.03 0.34 -4.30
CA ASP A 216 9.12 1.79 -4.57
C ASP A 216 8.21 2.22 -5.72
N ASP A 217 7.87 1.32 -6.64
CA ASP A 217 6.82 1.54 -7.63
C ASP A 217 5.43 1.74 -7.00
N LEU A 218 5.27 1.41 -5.72
CA LEU A 218 4.06 1.64 -4.92
C LEU A 218 4.24 2.75 -3.87
N SER A 219 5.41 3.42 -3.75
CA SER A 219 5.66 4.40 -2.69
C SER A 219 5.25 5.84 -3.04
N VAL A 220 5.08 6.18 -4.33
CA VAL A 220 4.46 7.43 -4.85
C VAL A 220 3.05 7.67 -4.27
N VAL A 221 2.50 6.64 -3.66
CA VAL A 221 1.16 6.56 -3.10
C VAL A 221 1.08 7.29 -1.77
N ARG A 222 2.13 7.27 -0.92
CA ARG A 222 2.06 7.77 0.48
C ARG A 222 1.76 9.26 0.60
N SER A 223 2.24 10.10 -0.32
CA SER A 223 2.01 11.57 -0.25
C SER A 223 0.63 11.97 -0.80
N ASN A 224 0.11 11.20 -1.75
CA ASN A 224 -1.19 11.41 -2.37
C ASN A 224 -2.33 10.70 -1.61
N THR A 225 -2.05 9.65 -0.82
CA THR A 225 -3.08 8.90 -0.07
C THR A 225 -3.84 9.81 0.89
N THR A 226 -3.18 10.75 1.57
CA THR A 226 -3.85 11.64 2.54
C THR A 226 -4.82 12.61 1.85
N ARG A 227 -4.48 13.10 0.66
CA ARG A 227 -5.35 13.99 -0.14
C ARG A 227 -6.53 13.23 -0.76
N TYR A 228 -6.28 12.05 -1.34
CA TYR A 228 -7.34 11.26 -1.98
C TYR A 228 -8.24 10.54 -0.99
N ALA A 229 -7.72 10.10 0.17
CA ALA A 229 -8.52 9.58 1.27
C ALA A 229 -9.58 10.59 1.71
N MET A 230 -9.17 11.86 1.87
CA MET A 230 -10.09 12.95 2.21
C MET A 230 -11.12 13.18 1.09
N LEU A 231 -10.71 13.18 -0.18
CA LEU A 231 -11.62 13.36 -1.32
C LEU A 231 -12.62 12.20 -1.49
N SER A 232 -12.22 10.95 -1.23
CA SER A 232 -13.09 9.77 -1.34
C SER A 232 -14.15 9.70 -0.24
N VAL A 233 -13.79 10.09 0.99
CA VAL A 233 -14.74 10.23 2.10
C VAL A 233 -15.76 11.33 1.78
N LEU A 234 -15.32 12.39 1.09
CA LEU A 234 -16.17 13.51 0.67
C LEU A 234 -16.97 13.25 -0.61
N SER A 235 -16.61 12.23 -1.42
CA SER A 235 -17.35 11.87 -2.64
C SER A 235 -18.35 10.74 -2.44
N ASN A 236 -18.22 9.94 -1.37
CA ASN A 236 -19.15 8.86 -1.04
C ASN A 236 -20.20 9.34 -0.01
N PRO A 237 -21.52 9.24 -0.29
CA PRO A 237 -22.58 9.64 0.64
C PRO A 237 -22.49 8.97 2.02
N LYS A 238 -22.03 7.71 2.08
CA LYS A 238 -21.82 6.98 3.34
C LYS A 238 -20.60 7.52 4.11
N GLY A 239 -19.55 7.90 3.38
CA GLY A 239 -18.36 8.55 3.94
C GLY A 239 -18.69 9.91 4.55
N ILE A 240 -19.48 10.72 3.84
CA ILE A 240 -19.97 12.01 4.32
C ILE A 240 -20.83 11.83 5.59
N ALA A 241 -21.75 10.87 5.59
CA ALA A 241 -22.59 10.61 6.76
C ALA A 241 -21.75 10.20 7.99
N ALA A 242 -20.76 9.32 7.80
CA ALA A 242 -19.84 8.92 8.87
C ALA A 242 -19.02 10.12 9.40
N LEU A 243 -18.53 10.99 8.51
CA LEU A 243 -17.79 12.20 8.87
C LEU A 243 -18.67 13.19 9.66
N ILE A 244 -19.93 13.38 9.26
CA ILE A 244 -20.88 14.25 9.98
C ILE A 244 -21.15 13.71 11.39
N VAL A 245 -21.37 12.41 11.54
CA VAL A 245 -21.59 11.78 12.86
C VAL A 245 -20.35 11.95 13.75
N PHE A 246 -19.16 11.74 13.18
CA PHE A 246 -17.90 11.94 13.89
C PHE A 246 -17.74 13.40 14.37
N LEU A 247 -17.93 14.38 13.49
CA LEU A 247 -17.85 15.79 13.85
C LEU A 247 -18.89 16.18 14.91
N ALA A 248 -20.10 15.64 14.84
CA ALA A 248 -21.12 15.85 15.86
C ALA A 248 -20.67 15.30 17.23
N MET A 249 -20.10 14.08 17.28
CA MET A 249 -19.57 13.51 18.51
C MET A 249 -18.44 14.34 19.10
N VAL A 250 -17.50 14.82 18.27
CA VAL A 250 -16.41 15.70 18.71
C VAL A 250 -16.97 17.01 19.29
N CYS A 251 -17.94 17.64 18.62
CA CYS A 251 -18.60 18.84 19.12
C CYS A 251 -19.30 18.61 20.48
N PHE A 252 -20.00 17.47 20.64
CA PHE A 252 -20.64 17.11 21.90
C PHE A 252 -19.63 16.90 23.04
N LEU A 253 -18.49 16.25 22.76
CA LEU A 253 -17.42 16.05 23.73
C LEU A 253 -16.78 17.39 24.14
N VAL A 254 -16.45 18.24 23.17
CA VAL A 254 -15.89 19.58 23.44
C VAL A 254 -16.86 20.41 24.25
N TRP A 255 -18.14 20.42 23.89
CA TRP A 255 -19.20 21.11 24.64
C TRP A 255 -19.31 20.59 26.08
N GLY A 256 -19.32 19.27 26.26
CA GLY A 256 -19.37 18.63 27.58
C GLY A 256 -18.19 19.01 28.46
N CYS A 257 -16.97 18.98 27.91
CA CYS A 257 -15.75 19.41 28.61
C CYS A 257 -15.82 20.89 28.99
N LEU A 258 -16.25 21.77 28.08
CA LEU A 258 -16.39 23.20 28.34
C LEU A 258 -17.38 23.47 29.49
N HIS A 259 -18.51 22.76 29.49
CA HIS A 259 -19.53 22.88 30.51
C HIS A 259 -19.05 22.39 31.90
N LEU A 260 -18.24 21.33 31.94
CA LEU A 260 -17.61 20.86 33.17
C LEU A 260 -16.59 21.87 33.71
N VAL A 261 -15.77 22.46 32.84
CA VAL A 261 -14.82 23.51 33.23
C VAL A 261 -15.54 24.73 33.79
N MET A 262 -16.59 25.20 33.11
CA MET A 262 -17.38 26.35 33.59
C MET A 262 -18.06 26.08 34.93
N ARG A 263 -18.64 24.89 35.13
CA ARG A 263 -19.21 24.50 36.43
C ARG A 263 -18.16 24.41 37.54
N SER A 264 -16.96 23.94 37.23
CA SER A 264 -15.86 23.89 38.20
C SER A 264 -15.38 25.27 38.64
N LYS A 265 -15.48 26.26 37.75
CA LYS A 265 -15.11 27.65 38.04
C LYS A 265 -16.13 28.30 38.96
N HIS A 266 -17.42 28.16 38.66
CA HIS A 266 -18.48 28.69 39.52
C HIS A 266 -18.49 28.11 40.93
N ARG A 267 -18.12 26.83 41.12
CA ARG A 267 -17.98 26.25 42.47
C ARG A 267 -16.76 26.74 43.25
N ARG A 268 -15.76 27.32 42.59
CA ARG A 268 -14.59 27.90 43.25
C ARG A 268 -14.82 29.35 43.65
N ASP A 269 -15.69 30.04 42.92
CA ASP A 269 -16.01 31.46 43.13
C ASP A 269 -17.20 31.67 44.10
N ALA A 270 -17.93 30.61 44.46
CA ALA A 270 -19.04 30.60 45.41
C ALA A 270 -18.63 29.96 46.74
#